data_AF-A0A7Y4VXR4-F1
#
_entry.id   AF-A0A7Y4VXR4-F1
#
_cell.length_a   1.000
_cell.length_b   1.000
_cell.length_c   1.000
_cell.angle_alpha   90.00
_cell.angle_beta   90.00
_cell.angle_gamma   90.00
#
_symmetry.space_group_name_H-M   'P 1'
#
loop_
_entity.id
_entity.type
_entity.pdbx_description
1 polymer ?
#
loop_
_entity_poly.entity_id
_entity_poly.type
_entity_poly.pdbx_seq_one_letter_code
_entity_poly.pdbx_strand_id
1 'polypeptide(L)' 'MTAATAPVAGTIAFIPLSEIYESPLNPRKHFDEEKLQQLADSMTASGQLESALARPR' A
#
# COMPACT_ATOMS: atom_id res chain seq x y z
N MET A 1 -1.95 -22.37 11.96
CA MET A 1 -0.55 -22.15 11.54
C MET A 1 -0.53 -22.16 10.02
N THR A 2 -0.39 -21.00 9.39
CA THR A 2 -0.21 -20.90 7.93
C THR A 2 0.95 -19.96 7.72
N ALA A 3 2.08 -20.48 7.22
CA ALA A 3 3.24 -19.68 6.90
C ALA A 3 2.90 -18.81 5.68
N ALA A 4 2.93 -17.49 5.86
CA ALA A 4 2.82 -16.54 4.76
C ALA A 4 4.03 -16.74 3.84
N THR A 5 3.81 -17.41 2.71
CA THR A 5 4.80 -17.47 1.63
C THR A 5 5.03 -16.05 1.14
N ALA A 6 6.29 -15.60 1.14
CA ALA A 6 6.64 -14.28 0.64
C ALA A 6 6.21 -14.17 -0.84
N PRO A 7 5.55 -13.07 -1.24
CA PRO A 7 5.15 -12.91 -2.63
C PRO A 7 6.39 -12.87 -3.53
N VAL A 8 6.36 -13.70 -4.58
CA VAL A 8 7.40 -13.70 -5.62
C VAL A 8 7.29 -12.43 -6.45
N ALA A 9 8.44 -11.85 -6.83
CA ALA A 9 8.50 -10.61 -7.59
C ALA A 9 7.64 -10.71 -8.86
N GLY A 10 6.77 -9.71 -9.09
CA GLY A 10 5.86 -9.67 -10.23
C GLY A 10 4.50 -10.34 -10.01
N THR A 11 4.17 -10.78 -8.79
CA THR A 11 2.84 -11.29 -8.45
C THR A 11 2.02 -10.30 -7.63
N ILE A 12 0.70 -10.35 -7.80
CA ILE A 12 -0.25 -9.63 -6.96
C ILE A 12 -0.60 -10.53 -5.78
N ALA A 13 -0.45 -10.01 -4.56
CA ALA A 13 -0.79 -10.71 -3.32
C ALA A 13 -1.58 -9.79 -2.39
N PHE A 14 -2.50 -10.38 -1.64
CA PHE A 14 -3.20 -9.69 -0.56
C PHE A 14 -2.36 -9.76 0.71
N ILE A 15 -1.86 -8.61 1.14
CA ILE A 15 -1.00 -8.46 2.33
C ILE A 15 -1.78 -7.67 3.38
N PRO A 16 -1.81 -8.09 4.65
CA PRO A 16 -2.39 -7.29 5.72
C PRO A 16 -1.74 -5.90 5.81
N LEU A 17 -2.53 -4.84 5.94
CA LEU A 17 -2.01 -3.47 6.01
C LEU A 17 -1.01 -3.27 7.16
N SER A 18 -1.16 -4.03 8.25
CA SER A 18 -0.25 -4.06 9.40
C SER A 18 1.16 -4.56 9.09
N GLU A 19 1.38 -5.20 7.94
CA GLU A 19 2.68 -5.69 7.49
C GLU A 19 3.37 -4.74 6.50
N ILE A 20 2.70 -3.65 6.10
CA ILE A 20 3.21 -2.66 5.15
C ILE A 20 3.78 -1.46 5.91
N TYR A 21 4.99 -1.04 5.54
CA TYR A 21 5.70 0.07 6.18
C TYR A 21 6.21 1.06 5.14
N GLU A 22 6.26 2.34 5.51
CA GLU A 22 6.86 3.37 4.68
C GLU A 22 8.39 3.17 4.53
N SER A 23 8.90 3.48 3.34
CA SER A 23 10.34 3.46 3.10
C SER A 23 10.99 4.75 3.64
N PRO A 24 12.03 4.67 4.49
CA PRO A 24 12.77 5.84 4.95
C PRO A 24 13.45 6.64 3.83
N LEU A 25 13.61 6.02 2.67
CA LEU A 25 14.29 6.58 1.49
C LEU A 25 13.35 7.35 0.56
N ASN A 26 12.07 7.49 0.93
CA ASN A 26 11.13 8.28 0.14
C ASN A 26 11.47 9.78 0.25
N PRO A 27 11.83 10.46 -0.86
CA PRO A 27 12.25 11.86 -0.82
C PRO A 27 11.07 12.79 -0.51
N ARG A 28 9.87 12.43 -0.95
CA ARG A 28 8.63 13.17 -0.66
C ARG A 28 8.08 12.71 0.70
N LYS A 29 8.00 13.65 1.63
CA LYS A 29 7.47 13.44 3.00
C LYS A 29 6.17 14.20 3.28
N HIS A 30 5.82 15.15 2.42
CA HIS A 30 4.61 15.95 2.58
C HIS A 30 3.60 15.63 1.48
N PHE A 31 2.36 15.46 1.93
CA PHE A 31 1.18 15.31 1.10
C PHE A 31 0.20 16.42 1.48
N ASP A 32 -0.60 16.81 0.50
CA ASP A 32 -1.67 17.79 0.69
C ASP A 32 -2.84 17.08 1.37
N GLU A 33 -3.27 17.60 2.52
CA GLU A 33 -4.32 16.97 3.34
C GLU A 33 -5.67 16.94 2.63
N GLU A 34 -6.01 17.97 1.84
CA GLU A 34 -7.27 18.02 1.09
C GLU A 34 -7.28 16.93 0.02
N LYS A 35 -6.16 16.77 -0.70
CA LYS A 35 -6.03 15.71 -1.72
C LYS A 35 -6.01 14.30 -1.13
N LEU A 36 -5.44 14.14 0.06
CA LEU A 36 -5.50 12.86 0.78
C LEU A 36 -6.93 12.50 1.16
N GLN A 37 -7.71 13.48 1.65
CA GLN A 37 -9.10 13.24 2.00
C GLN A 37 -9.93 12.86 0.77
N GLN A 38 -9.77 13.58 -0.34
CA GLN A 38 -10.43 13.25 -1.61
C GLN A 38 -10.10 11.84 -2.10
N LEU A 39 -8.84 11.41 -1.94
CA LEU A 39 -8.43 10.04 -2.29
C LEU A 39 -9.08 8.99 -1.39
N ALA A 40 -9.14 9.25 -0.08
CA ALA A 40 -9.76 8.34 0.88
C ALA A 40 -11.27 8.18 0.61
N ASP A 41 -11.96 9.27 0.28
CA ASP A 41 -13.38 9.25 -0.08
C ASP A 41 -13.60 8.43 -1.35
N SER A 42 -12.75 8.61 -2.37
CA SER A 42 -12.78 7.84 -3.62
C SER A 42 -12.51 6.35 -3.41
N MET A 43 -11.50 6.02 -2.59
CA MET A 43 -11.18 4.63 -2.21
C MET A 43 -12.31 3.97 -1.42
N THR A 44 -13.05 4.73 -0.61
CA THR A 44 -14.20 4.20 0.14
C THR A 44 -15.37 3.87 -0.81
N ALA A 45 -15.58 4.67 -1.85
CA ALA A 45 -16.65 4.46 -2.83
C ALA A 45 -16.32 3.34 -3.84
N SER A 46 -15.08 3.28 -4.34
CA SER A 46 -14.68 2.43 -5.46
C SER A 46 -13.77 1.26 -5.07
N GLY A 47 -13.29 1.23 -3.83
CA GLY A 47 -12.24 0.31 -3.38
C GLY A 47 -10.86 0.69 -3.92
N GLN A 48 -9.91 -0.23 -3.76
CA GLN A 48 -8.56 -0.08 -4.29
C GLN A 48 -8.52 -0.46 -5.77
N LEU A 49 -8.35 0.54 -6.64
CA LEU A 49 -8.27 0.34 -8.09
C LEU A 49 -6.89 -0.15 -8.54
N GLU A 50 -5.83 0.39 -7.94
CA GLU A 50 -4.44 0.08 -8.28
C GLU A 50 -3.74 -0.66 -7.14
N SER A 51 -2.98 -1.71 -7.48
CA SER A 51 -2.14 -2.43 -6.52
C SER A 51 -0.94 -1.58 -6.10
N ALA A 52 -0.59 -1.61 -4.81
CA ALA A 52 0.60 -0.93 -4.31
C ALA A 52 1.87 -1.75 -4.58
N LEU A 53 2.93 -1.10 -5.06
CA LEU A 53 4.23 -1.73 -5.23
C LEU A 53 4.96 -1.79 -3.88
N ALA A 54 5.24 -3.00 -3.41
CA ALA A 54 6.01 -3.25 -2.20
C ALA A 54 7.28 -4.05 -2.51
N ARG A 55 8.27 -3.96 -1.62
CA ARG A 55 9.49 -4.77 -1.66
C ARG A 55 9.69 -5.49 -0.32
N PRO A 56 10.28 -6.69 -0.28
CA PRO A 56 10.68 -7.33 0.96
C PRO A 56 11.61 -6.42 1.77
N ARG A 57 11.46 -6.47 3.10
CA ARG A 57 12.29 -5.70 4.03
C ARG A 57 13.70 -6.29 4.14
#